data_AF-Q585X1-F1
#
_entry.id   AF-Q585X1-F1
#
_cell.length_a   1.000
_cell.length_b   1.000
_cell.length_c   1.000
_cell.angle_alpha   90.00
_cell.angle_beta   90.00
_cell.angle_gamma   90.00
#
_symmetry.space_group_name_H-M   'P 1'
#
loop_
_entity.id
_entity.type
_entity.pdbx_description
1 polymer ?
#
loop_
_entity_poly.entity_id
_entity_poly.type
_entity_poly.pdbx_seq_one_letter_code
_entity_poly.pdbx_strand_id
1 'polypeptide(L)'
;MRSSFFLLSKDPFAVLGLARTATKAEVKMRYRELARLHHPDSGTGDSEKMERINKAYNFLLKEGAYEQLRSKLVGQKPNAETRWPSPISTEQLQQSEEHVSATLSEEECAKLSALDPSTERVTPTGKYIYQNRDDGKWVELDRPLVRAQQPRYASFSAKSEMTEELRRRSLDLEKEDNAKTVFQRGVDRLSDSGDLPSRSPTFLRLYLVLALVSIYFMYQRAFAWGKHHRNRTWFYESLVEKREELMETYMRHRKVVETSVVAAAIVLIAASEGKVESDPVVPVKPGRHFRTVQPPKDHFSIVAGG
;
A
#
# COMPACT_ATOMS: atom_id res chain seq x y z
N MET A 1 -0.43 32.77 28.58
CA MET A 1 0.83 33.05 29.29
C MET A 1 2.01 32.91 28.32
N ARG A 2 2.52 34.01 27.76
CA ARG A 2 3.80 34.03 27.03
C ARG A 2 4.93 34.24 28.05
N SER A 3 5.30 33.20 28.78
CA SER A 3 6.41 33.24 29.75
C SER A 3 7.70 32.71 29.12
N SER A 4 8.19 33.37 28.06
CA SER A 4 9.48 33.03 27.41
C SER A 4 10.44 34.24 27.35
N PHE A 5 10.17 35.31 28.10
CA PHE A 5 10.97 36.54 28.00
C PHE A 5 12.19 36.62 28.92
N PHE A 6 12.44 35.65 29.81
CA PHE A 6 13.54 35.77 30.79
C PHE A 6 14.92 35.28 30.32
N LEU A 7 15.09 34.85 29.05
CA LEU A 7 16.42 34.58 28.47
C LEU A 7 17.07 35.82 27.82
N LEU A 8 16.60 37.03 28.15
CA LEU A 8 17.16 38.27 27.61
C LEU A 8 18.61 38.55 28.06
N SER A 9 19.20 37.77 28.98
CA SER A 9 20.57 38.02 29.46
C SER A 9 21.65 37.04 28.99
N LYS A 10 21.32 35.87 28.40
CA LYS A 10 22.35 34.94 27.90
C LYS A 10 21.95 34.30 26.57
N ASP A 11 22.78 34.52 25.54
CA ASP A 11 22.65 33.90 24.22
C ASP A 11 22.46 32.37 24.36
N PRO A 12 21.43 31.75 23.75
CA PRO A 12 21.15 30.33 23.90
C PRO A 12 22.28 29.45 23.35
N PHE A 13 23.00 29.92 22.33
CA PHE A 13 24.21 29.25 21.83
C PHE A 13 25.34 29.26 22.87
N ALA A 14 25.52 30.35 23.59
CA ALA A 14 26.53 30.46 24.65
C ALA A 14 26.22 29.55 25.85
N VAL A 15 24.94 29.32 26.17
CA VAL A 15 24.52 28.35 27.20
C VAL A 15 24.94 26.93 26.84
N LEU A 16 24.92 26.58 25.55
CA LEU A 16 25.39 25.28 25.05
C LEU A 16 26.90 25.24 24.76
N GLY A 17 27.63 26.34 25.01
CA GLY A 17 29.05 26.46 24.70
C GLY A 17 29.36 26.45 23.20
N LEU A 18 28.40 26.82 22.36
CA LEU A 18 28.51 26.85 20.91
C LEU A 18 28.64 28.27 20.38
N ALA A 19 29.37 28.41 19.28
CA ALA A 19 29.34 29.63 18.48
C ALA A 19 27.96 29.78 17.82
N ARG A 20 27.54 31.02 17.53
CA ARG A 20 26.25 31.30 16.85
C ARG A 20 26.20 30.76 15.41
N THR A 21 27.34 30.34 14.87
CA THR A 21 27.50 29.70 13.56
C THR A 21 27.30 28.18 13.59
N ALA A 22 27.14 27.58 14.77
CA ALA A 22 27.03 26.13 14.92
C ALA A 22 25.83 25.56 14.16
N THR A 23 26.01 24.43 13.50
CA THR A 23 24.95 23.76 12.74
C THR A 23 23.88 23.16 13.65
N LYS A 24 22.65 22.93 13.13
CA LYS A 24 21.60 22.22 13.91
C LYS A 24 22.07 20.85 14.42
N ALA A 25 22.95 20.19 13.69
CA ALA A 25 23.54 18.91 14.08
C ALA A 25 24.46 19.08 15.31
N GLU A 26 25.34 20.07 15.31
CA GLU A 26 26.22 20.40 16.45
C GLU A 26 25.41 20.80 17.69
N VAL A 27 24.34 21.58 17.54
CA VAL A 27 23.44 21.94 18.65
C VAL A 27 22.85 20.69 19.30
N LYS A 28 22.37 19.73 18.51
CA LYS A 28 21.85 18.45 19.02
C LYS A 28 22.92 17.60 19.68
N MET A 29 24.13 17.58 19.11
CA MET A 29 25.26 16.83 19.64
C MET A 29 25.68 17.36 21.02
N ARG A 30 25.92 18.68 21.13
CA ARG A 30 26.29 19.32 22.39
C ARG A 30 25.23 19.22 23.46
N TYR A 31 23.96 19.34 23.09
CA TYR A 31 22.87 19.12 24.03
C TYR A 31 22.93 17.72 24.64
N ARG A 32 23.16 16.67 23.82
CA ARG A 32 23.28 15.29 24.31
C ARG A 32 24.48 15.09 25.22
N GLU A 33 25.61 15.73 24.92
CA GLU A 33 26.81 15.69 25.77
C GLU A 33 26.54 16.35 27.13
N LEU A 34 26.01 17.57 27.14
CA LEU A 34 25.72 18.32 28.36
C LEU A 34 24.59 17.68 29.20
N ALA A 35 23.59 17.11 28.54
CA ALA A 35 22.49 16.40 29.20
C ALA A 35 22.98 15.15 29.93
N ARG A 36 23.95 14.42 29.38
CA ARG A 36 24.58 13.27 30.06
C ARG A 36 25.44 13.73 31.24
N LEU A 37 26.14 14.84 31.09
CA LEU A 37 27.05 15.35 32.13
C LEU A 37 26.28 15.91 33.34
N HIS A 38 25.26 16.73 33.09
CA HIS A 38 24.49 17.44 34.12
C HIS A 38 23.16 16.77 34.49
N HIS A 39 22.94 15.52 34.06
CA HIS A 39 21.77 14.76 34.48
C HIS A 39 21.74 14.64 36.02
N PRO A 40 20.59 14.76 36.70
CA PRO A 40 20.52 14.57 38.16
C PRO A 40 21.05 13.20 38.62
N ASP A 41 20.95 12.18 37.75
CA ASP A 41 21.46 10.83 38.04
C ASP A 41 22.97 10.67 37.75
N SER A 42 23.58 11.64 37.06
CA SER A 42 25.03 11.71 36.91
C SER A 42 25.58 12.27 38.22
N GLY A 43 26.65 11.69 38.78
CA GLY A 43 27.22 12.11 40.06
C GLY A 43 27.67 13.59 40.13
N THR A 44 27.65 14.32 39.01
CA THR A 44 27.90 15.78 38.90
C THR A 44 26.64 16.53 38.41
N GLY A 45 25.46 16.06 38.83
CA GLY A 45 24.16 16.56 38.41
C GLY A 45 23.77 17.90 39.04
N ASP A 46 23.93 18.98 38.29
CA ASP A 46 23.41 20.30 38.66
C ASP A 46 22.05 20.52 37.99
N SER A 47 20.96 20.34 38.76
CA SER A 47 19.58 20.51 38.26
C SER A 47 19.35 21.86 37.57
N GLU A 48 19.89 22.95 38.14
CA GLU A 48 19.76 24.29 37.56
C GLU A 48 20.47 24.42 36.20
N LYS A 49 21.64 23.80 36.03
CA LYS A 49 22.36 23.85 34.75
C LYS A 49 21.60 23.05 33.69
N MET A 50 21.09 21.88 34.07
CA MET A 50 20.29 21.04 33.17
C MET A 50 19.03 21.76 32.71
N GLU A 51 18.33 22.46 33.60
CA GLU A 51 17.16 23.27 33.22
C GLU A 51 17.52 24.37 32.21
N ARG A 52 18.66 25.06 32.39
CA ARG A 52 19.15 26.08 31.45
C ARG A 52 19.48 25.49 30.08
N ILE A 53 20.13 24.33 30.04
CA ILE A 53 20.47 23.59 28.81
C ILE A 53 19.19 23.18 28.06
N ASN A 54 18.21 22.63 28.78
CA ASN A 54 16.92 22.23 28.23
C ASN A 54 16.16 23.42 27.65
N LYS A 55 16.13 24.56 28.36
CA LYS A 55 15.51 25.80 27.89
C LYS A 55 16.18 26.32 26.62
N ALA A 56 17.52 26.38 26.58
CA ALA A 56 18.28 26.83 25.42
C ALA A 56 18.04 25.93 24.18
N TYR A 57 18.05 24.61 24.35
CA TYR A 57 17.78 23.65 23.28
C TYR A 57 16.36 23.75 22.74
N ASN A 58 15.36 23.83 23.63
CA ASN A 58 13.96 24.00 23.24
C ASN A 58 13.75 25.31 22.48
N PHE A 59 14.35 26.42 22.93
CA PHE A 59 14.27 27.71 22.25
C PHE A 59 14.85 27.66 20.83
N LEU A 60 16.05 27.06 20.66
CA LEU A 60 16.70 26.97 19.35
C LEU A 60 15.93 26.11 18.35
N LEU A 61 15.45 24.93 18.76
CA LEU A 61 14.90 23.94 17.83
C LEU A 61 13.37 23.86 17.82
N LYS A 62 12.69 23.96 18.97
CA LYS A 62 11.22 23.86 19.03
C LYS A 62 10.54 25.18 18.69
N GLU A 63 11.05 26.29 19.20
CA GLU A 63 10.51 27.63 18.89
C GLU A 63 11.01 28.17 17.54
N GLY A 64 11.93 27.46 16.87
CA GLY A 64 12.45 27.85 15.56
C GLY A 64 13.38 29.06 15.58
N ALA A 65 13.84 29.49 16.76
CA ALA A 65 14.71 30.66 16.91
C ALA A 65 16.08 30.49 16.23
N TYR A 66 16.50 29.24 15.94
CA TYR A 66 17.74 28.98 15.18
C TYR A 66 17.77 29.71 13.83
N GLU A 67 16.69 29.66 13.05
CA GLU A 67 16.66 30.33 11.73
C GLU A 67 16.63 31.85 11.88
N GLN A 68 15.90 32.35 12.88
CA GLN A 68 15.83 33.79 13.16
C GLN A 68 17.20 34.35 13.59
N LEU A 69 17.92 33.66 14.48
CA LEU A 69 19.25 34.08 14.94
C LEU A 69 20.31 33.94 13.83
N ARG A 70 20.21 32.91 12.98
CA ARG A 70 21.10 32.73 11.83
C ARG A 70 20.88 33.77 10.75
N SER A 71 19.63 34.14 10.47
CA SER A 71 19.30 35.18 9.49
C SER A 71 19.89 36.54 9.87
N LYS A 72 19.94 36.88 11.17
CA LYS A 72 20.58 38.10 11.67
C LYS A 72 22.10 38.12 11.45
N LEU A 73 22.78 36.97 11.47
CA LEU A 73 24.22 36.89 11.17
C LEU A 73 24.50 37.08 9.68
N VAL A 74 23.64 36.54 8.81
CA VAL A 74 23.76 36.72 7.35
C VAL A 74 23.53 38.18 6.93
N GLY A 75 22.93 39.01 7.81
CA GLY A 75 22.78 40.46 7.61
C GLY A 75 24.03 41.30 7.88
N GLN A 76 25.03 40.80 8.61
CA GLN A 76 26.34 41.46 8.68
C GLN A 76 27.14 41.03 7.46
N LYS A 77 27.06 41.84 6.39
CA LYS A 77 27.96 41.78 5.23
C LYS A 77 29.41 41.55 5.70
N PRO A 78 30.05 40.39 5.46
CA PRO A 78 31.49 40.43 5.26
C PRO A 78 31.75 41.35 4.06
N ASN A 79 32.80 42.15 4.20
CA ASN A 79 33.16 43.24 3.30
C ASN A 79 32.96 42.87 1.81
N ALA A 80 32.31 43.77 1.08
CA ALA A 80 31.75 43.53 -0.25
C ALA A 80 32.79 43.46 -1.39
N GLU A 81 33.77 42.56 -1.30
CA GLU A 81 34.82 42.44 -2.33
C GLU A 81 34.89 41.11 -3.06
N THR A 82 34.09 40.10 -2.72
CA THR A 82 34.04 38.87 -3.56
C THR A 82 32.72 38.81 -4.34
N ARG A 83 32.57 39.74 -5.28
CA ARG A 83 31.50 39.72 -6.28
C ARG A 83 31.80 38.62 -7.30
N TRP A 84 31.30 37.41 -7.07
CA TRP A 84 31.19 36.42 -8.14
C TRP A 84 30.07 36.87 -9.09
N PRO A 85 30.35 37.13 -10.37
CA PRO A 85 29.31 37.52 -11.32
C PRO A 85 28.42 36.30 -11.61
N SER A 86 27.15 36.38 -11.23
CA SER A 86 26.11 35.45 -11.69
C SER A 86 25.79 35.75 -13.16
N PRO A 87 25.96 34.81 -14.10
CA PRO A 87 25.78 35.08 -15.53
C PRO A 87 24.33 34.87 -15.99
N ILE A 88 23.33 35.12 -15.15
CA ILE A 88 21.93 34.97 -15.56
C ILE A 88 21.27 36.34 -15.51
N SER A 89 21.30 37.01 -16.67
CA SER A 89 20.44 38.13 -16.96
C SER A 89 18.99 37.69 -16.78
N THR A 90 18.25 38.41 -15.94
CA THR A 90 16.83 38.17 -15.65
C THR A 90 15.93 38.19 -16.89
N GLU A 91 16.44 38.64 -18.04
CA GLU A 91 15.75 38.63 -19.34
C GLU A 91 15.49 37.21 -19.88
N GLN A 92 16.33 36.22 -19.54
CA GLN A 92 16.08 34.82 -19.94
C GLN A 92 15.03 34.10 -19.08
N LEU A 93 14.61 34.68 -17.93
CA LEU A 93 13.49 34.11 -17.18
C LEU A 93 12.14 34.35 -17.88
N GLN A 94 11.99 35.45 -18.60
CA GLN A 94 10.70 35.84 -19.19
C GLN A 94 10.35 35.13 -20.51
N GLN A 95 11.34 34.65 -21.27
CA GLN A 95 11.06 33.98 -22.56
C GLN A 95 10.61 32.51 -22.44
N SER A 96 10.67 31.90 -21.25
CA SER A 96 10.25 30.50 -21.06
C SER A 96 8.84 30.32 -20.49
N GLU A 97 8.14 31.40 -20.16
CA GLU A 97 6.77 31.34 -19.64
C GLU A 97 5.69 31.37 -20.75
N GLU A 98 6.04 31.69 -22.01
CA GLU A 98 5.06 31.85 -23.09
C GLU A 98 4.68 30.57 -23.86
N HIS A 99 5.28 29.41 -23.58
CA HIS A 99 4.79 28.14 -24.15
C HIS A 99 3.63 27.57 -23.34
N VAL A 100 2.45 28.16 -23.57
CA VAL A 100 1.10 27.58 -23.50
C VAL A 100 0.91 26.50 -22.43
N SER A 101 0.37 26.94 -21.30
CA SER A 101 -0.37 26.10 -20.36
C SER A 101 -1.56 25.46 -21.08
N ALA A 102 -1.34 24.31 -21.71
CA ALA A 102 -2.42 23.35 -21.86
C ALA A 102 -2.86 23.04 -20.42
N THR A 103 -4.07 23.47 -20.05
CA THR A 103 -4.66 23.15 -18.75
C THR A 103 -4.80 21.65 -18.69
N LEU A 104 -3.83 20.98 -18.06
CA LEU A 104 -3.92 19.57 -17.75
C LEU A 104 -5.23 19.35 -16.99
N SER A 105 -5.99 18.34 -17.38
CA SER A 105 -7.18 17.94 -16.65
C SER A 105 -6.83 17.64 -15.18
N GLU A 106 -7.79 17.80 -14.27
CA GLU A 106 -7.58 17.50 -12.85
C GLU A 106 -7.05 16.08 -12.64
N GLU A 107 -7.51 15.13 -13.48
CA GLU A 107 -7.03 13.75 -13.51
C GLU A 107 -5.56 13.64 -13.96
N GLU A 108 -5.14 14.39 -14.97
CA GLU A 108 -3.74 14.43 -15.41
C GLU A 108 -2.85 15.06 -14.34
N CYS A 109 -3.28 16.16 -13.71
CA CYS A 109 -2.58 16.77 -12.58
C CYS A 109 -2.42 15.78 -11.41
N ALA A 110 -3.48 15.04 -11.07
CA ALA A 110 -3.42 14.01 -10.02
C ALA A 110 -2.44 12.88 -10.40
N LYS A 111 -2.48 12.39 -11.64
CA LYS A 111 -1.55 11.37 -12.16
C LYS A 111 -0.11 11.85 -12.09
N LEU A 112 0.18 13.09 -12.50
CA LEU A 112 1.52 13.66 -12.43
C LEU A 112 1.98 13.89 -10.99
N SER A 113 1.08 14.30 -10.09
CA SER A 113 1.39 14.49 -8.67
C SER A 113 1.70 13.18 -7.95
N ALA A 114 1.15 12.05 -8.42
CA ALA A 114 1.43 10.72 -7.88
C ALA A 114 2.81 10.19 -8.27
N LEU A 115 3.45 10.77 -9.30
CA LEU A 115 4.79 10.38 -9.73
C LEU A 115 5.86 10.93 -8.78
N ASP A 116 6.81 10.07 -8.39
CA ASP A 116 7.89 10.49 -7.51
C ASP A 116 9.05 11.13 -8.28
N PRO A 117 9.32 12.43 -8.11
CA PRO A 117 10.42 13.09 -8.81
C PRO A 117 11.80 12.57 -8.43
N SER A 118 11.94 11.89 -7.28
CA SER A 118 13.22 11.30 -6.86
C SER A 118 13.64 10.11 -7.73
N THR A 119 12.69 9.50 -8.44
CA THR A 119 12.89 8.32 -9.28
C THR A 119 13.17 8.65 -10.74
N GLU A 120 13.53 9.89 -11.08
CA GLU A 120 13.76 10.30 -12.48
C GLU A 120 14.78 9.40 -13.19
N ARG A 121 14.36 8.80 -14.30
CA ARG A 121 15.23 8.08 -15.23
C ARG A 121 15.03 8.59 -16.65
N VAL A 122 16.04 8.46 -17.51
CA VAL A 122 15.97 8.92 -18.91
C VAL A 122 16.19 7.74 -19.84
N THR A 123 15.28 7.56 -20.79
CA THR A 123 15.42 6.55 -21.84
C THR A 123 16.55 6.93 -22.81
N PRO A 124 17.09 5.97 -23.58
CA PRO A 124 18.01 6.27 -24.68
C PRO A 124 17.42 7.25 -25.72
N THR A 125 16.09 7.30 -25.81
CA THR A 125 15.34 8.20 -26.71
C THR A 125 15.21 9.63 -26.16
N GLY A 126 15.63 9.89 -24.92
CA GLY A 126 15.55 11.20 -24.27
C GLY A 126 14.22 11.50 -23.56
N LYS A 127 13.33 10.51 -23.41
CA LYS A 127 12.12 10.63 -22.60
C LYS A 127 12.42 10.41 -21.12
N TYR A 128 11.62 11.02 -20.27
CA TYR A 128 11.71 10.89 -18.81
C TYR A 128 10.80 9.77 -18.33
N ILE A 129 11.23 9.03 -17.33
CA ILE A 129 10.39 8.03 -16.68
C ILE A 129 10.42 8.27 -15.17
N TYR A 130 9.24 8.19 -14.56
CA TYR A 130 9.05 8.32 -13.12
C TYR A 130 8.21 7.16 -12.59
N GLN A 131 8.47 6.74 -11.36
CA GLN A 131 7.68 5.73 -10.69
C GLN A 131 6.48 6.38 -9.98
N ASN A 132 5.29 5.86 -10.22
CA ASN A 132 4.09 6.21 -9.48
C ASN A 132 4.20 5.68 -8.05
N ARG A 133 3.97 6.55 -7.06
CA ARG A 133 4.00 6.22 -5.63
C ARG A 133 2.96 5.18 -5.23
N ASP A 134 1.78 5.25 -5.85
CA ASP A 134 0.63 4.45 -5.44
C ASP A 134 0.65 3.06 -6.09
N ASP A 135 0.90 3.00 -7.40
CA ASP A 135 0.88 1.76 -8.17
C ASP A 135 2.26 1.07 -8.25
N GLY A 136 3.34 1.80 -7.94
CA GLY A 136 4.71 1.37 -8.25
C GLY A 136 5.04 1.31 -9.75
N LYS A 137 4.08 1.66 -10.63
CA LYS A 137 4.22 1.63 -12.09
C LYS A 137 5.06 2.79 -12.60
N TRP A 138 5.89 2.54 -13.60
CA TRP A 138 6.67 3.61 -14.25
C TRP A 138 5.91 4.24 -15.42
N VAL A 139 5.85 5.57 -15.44
CA VAL A 139 5.19 6.40 -16.45
C VAL A 139 6.23 7.19 -17.24
N GLU A 140 6.14 7.15 -18.57
CA GLU A 140 6.97 7.96 -19.46
C GLU A 140 6.37 9.36 -19.65
N LEU A 141 7.23 10.38 -19.60
CA LEU A 141 6.91 11.79 -19.81
C LEU A 141 7.90 12.39 -20.80
N ASP A 142 7.41 13.28 -21.68
CA ASP A 142 8.27 13.99 -22.63
C ASP A 142 9.04 15.15 -21.97
N ARG A 143 8.63 15.57 -20.76
CA ARG A 143 9.20 16.68 -19.99
C ARG A 143 9.48 16.25 -18.55
N PRO A 144 10.52 16.80 -17.90
CA PRO A 144 10.81 16.47 -16.52
C PRO A 144 9.79 17.09 -15.56
N LEU A 145 9.47 16.39 -14.47
CA LEU A 145 8.55 16.87 -13.41
C LEU A 145 9.12 18.02 -12.59
N VAL A 146 10.44 18.06 -12.38
CA VAL A 146 11.11 19.11 -11.60
C VAL A 146 12.11 19.86 -12.47
N ARG A 147 12.02 21.20 -12.50
CA ARG A 147 13.06 22.09 -13.05
C ARG A 147 14.25 22.16 -12.09
N ALA A 148 14.88 21.03 -11.75
CA ALA A 148 16.02 21.00 -10.86
C ALA A 148 17.28 21.36 -11.64
N GLN A 149 17.85 22.54 -11.37
CA GLN A 149 19.17 22.98 -11.86
C GLN A 149 20.33 22.17 -11.22
N GLN A 150 20.19 20.85 -11.02
CA GLN A 150 21.29 20.00 -10.59
C GLN A 150 22.08 19.53 -11.82
N PRO A 151 23.43 19.68 -11.83
CA PRO A 151 24.24 19.14 -12.91
C PRO A 151 24.08 17.61 -12.96
N ARG A 152 23.44 17.13 -14.05
CA ARG A 152 23.10 15.72 -14.28
C ARG A 152 24.35 14.93 -14.65
N TYR A 153 24.85 14.10 -13.75
CA TYR A 153 25.71 12.99 -14.13
C TYR A 153 24.83 11.80 -14.51
N ALA A 154 24.83 11.40 -15.78
CA ALA A 154 24.30 10.10 -16.20
C ALA A 154 25.21 9.02 -15.61
N SER A 155 24.91 8.55 -14.40
CA SER A 155 25.69 7.48 -13.80
C SER A 155 25.56 6.21 -14.64
N PHE A 156 26.65 5.46 -14.76
CA PHE A 156 26.64 4.15 -15.44
C PHE A 156 25.66 3.19 -14.75
N SER A 157 25.47 3.33 -13.44
CA SER A 157 24.46 2.59 -12.66
C SER A 157 23.03 2.85 -13.13
N ALA A 158 22.67 4.11 -13.43
CA ALA A 158 21.33 4.44 -13.91
C ALA A 158 21.02 3.79 -15.27
N LYS A 159 22.03 3.67 -16.15
CA LYS A 159 21.89 2.97 -17.44
C LYS A 159 21.73 1.46 -17.27
N SER A 160 22.55 0.84 -16.42
CA SER A 160 22.46 -0.60 -16.13
C SER A 160 21.08 -0.97 -15.58
N GLU A 161 20.64 -0.25 -14.56
CA GLU A 161 19.31 -0.44 -13.95
C GLU A 161 18.19 -0.25 -14.99
N MET A 162 18.29 0.78 -15.85
CA MET A 162 17.31 1.00 -16.92
C MET A 162 17.25 -0.15 -17.93
N THR A 163 18.40 -0.70 -18.35
CA THR A 163 18.41 -1.82 -19.28
C THR A 163 17.82 -3.09 -18.68
N GLU A 164 18.07 -3.32 -17.39
CA GLU A 164 17.49 -4.45 -16.66
C GLU A 164 15.97 -4.31 -16.51
N GLU A 165 15.48 -3.11 -16.21
CA GLU A 165 14.04 -2.82 -16.11
C GLU A 165 13.31 -2.95 -17.46
N LEU A 166 13.89 -2.45 -18.55
CA LEU A 166 13.32 -2.64 -19.90
C LEU A 166 13.22 -4.13 -20.27
N ARG A 167 14.22 -4.92 -19.88
CA ARG A 167 14.22 -6.37 -20.09
C ARG A 167 13.16 -7.08 -19.25
N ARG A 168 12.91 -6.64 -18.01
CA ARG A 168 11.83 -7.17 -17.17
C ARG A 168 10.47 -6.91 -17.82
N ARG A 169 10.22 -5.67 -18.26
CA ARG A 169 8.98 -5.28 -18.94
C ARG A 169 8.71 -6.07 -20.21
N SER A 170 9.73 -6.31 -21.05
CA SER A 170 9.55 -7.10 -22.27
C SER A 170 9.14 -8.54 -21.97
N LEU A 171 9.71 -9.13 -20.92
CA LEU A 171 9.38 -10.51 -20.51
C LEU A 171 7.97 -10.62 -19.94
N ASP A 172 7.50 -9.62 -19.20
CA ASP A 172 6.14 -9.64 -18.65
C ASP A 172 5.08 -9.43 -19.74
N LEU A 173 5.32 -8.55 -20.71
CA LEU A 173 4.46 -8.42 -21.90
C LEU A 173 4.41 -9.73 -22.71
N GLU A 174 5.55 -10.40 -22.87
CA GLU A 174 5.61 -11.69 -23.56
C GLU A 174 4.81 -12.78 -22.81
N LYS A 175 4.83 -12.79 -21.46
CA LYS A 175 4.00 -13.70 -20.65
C LYS A 175 2.51 -13.39 -20.80
N GLU A 176 2.13 -12.12 -20.80
CA GLU A 176 0.74 -11.70 -21.00
C GLU A 176 0.23 -12.13 -22.37
N ASP A 177 1.01 -11.89 -23.43
CA ASP A 177 0.68 -12.33 -24.78
C ASP A 177 0.61 -13.86 -24.86
N ASN A 178 1.55 -14.57 -24.23
CA ASN A 178 1.53 -16.03 -24.19
C ASN A 178 0.33 -16.60 -23.40
N ALA A 179 -0.12 -15.92 -22.35
CA ALA A 179 -1.31 -16.29 -21.57
C ALA A 179 -2.62 -16.05 -22.32
N LYS A 180 -2.67 -15.05 -23.21
CA LYS A 180 -3.83 -14.82 -24.09
C LYS A 180 -4.02 -16.00 -25.02
N THR A 181 -5.25 -16.47 -25.12
CA THR A 181 -5.64 -17.49 -26.11
C THR A 181 -5.45 -16.94 -27.53
N VAL A 182 -5.23 -17.82 -28.51
CA VAL A 182 -5.09 -17.44 -29.93
C VAL A 182 -6.28 -16.59 -30.41
N PHE A 183 -7.48 -16.91 -29.93
CA PHE A 183 -8.69 -16.13 -30.22
C PHE A 183 -8.62 -14.72 -29.64
N GLN A 184 -8.23 -14.56 -28.36
CA GLN A 184 -8.07 -13.25 -27.74
C GLN A 184 -7.04 -12.38 -28.47
N ARG A 185 -5.89 -12.94 -28.86
CA ARG A 185 -4.90 -12.21 -29.68
C ARG A 185 -5.48 -11.75 -31.01
N GLY A 186 -6.31 -12.60 -31.63
CA GLY A 186 -7.01 -12.26 -32.87
C GLY A 186 -8.03 -11.13 -32.68
N VAL A 187 -8.80 -11.16 -31.58
CA VAL A 187 -9.75 -10.10 -31.22
C VAL A 187 -9.04 -8.79 -30.93
N ASP A 188 -7.97 -8.80 -30.15
CA ASP A 188 -7.17 -7.60 -29.83
C ASP A 188 -6.62 -6.97 -31.12
N ARG A 189 -6.07 -7.79 -32.02
CA ARG A 189 -5.56 -7.31 -33.32
C ARG A 189 -6.66 -6.73 -34.21
N LEU A 190 -7.87 -7.30 -34.16
CA LEU A 190 -9.04 -6.77 -34.87
C LEU A 190 -9.52 -5.46 -34.24
N SER A 191 -9.56 -5.39 -32.91
CA SER A 191 -9.90 -4.18 -32.17
C SER A 191 -8.95 -3.03 -32.50
N ASP A 192 -7.64 -3.30 -32.49
CA ASP A 192 -6.61 -2.32 -32.83
C ASP A 192 -6.67 -1.90 -34.29
N SER A 193 -7.05 -2.81 -35.19
CA SER A 193 -7.18 -2.48 -36.61
C SER A 193 -8.35 -1.54 -36.89
N GLY A 194 -9.33 -1.39 -35.98
CA GLY A 194 -10.49 -0.49 -36.12
C GLY A 194 -11.43 -0.80 -37.30
N ASP A 195 -10.98 -1.61 -38.25
CA ASP A 195 -11.66 -1.93 -39.49
C ASP A 195 -12.55 -3.15 -39.27
N LEU A 196 -13.86 -2.93 -39.11
CA LEU A 196 -14.84 -3.99 -39.30
C LEU A 196 -14.78 -4.42 -40.78
N PRO A 197 -14.43 -5.68 -41.09
CA PRO A 197 -14.30 -6.14 -42.47
C PRO A 197 -15.69 -6.36 -43.08
N SER A 198 -16.48 -5.31 -43.31
CA SER A 198 -17.76 -5.44 -43.99
C SER A 198 -18.16 -4.18 -44.76
N ARG A 199 -17.54 -4.03 -45.95
CA ARG A 199 -18.09 -3.15 -46.99
C ARG A 199 -19.43 -3.66 -47.55
N SER A 200 -19.77 -4.93 -47.29
CA SER A 200 -20.95 -5.60 -47.83
C SER A 200 -22.12 -5.67 -46.83
N PRO A 201 -23.35 -5.36 -47.27
CA PRO A 201 -24.52 -5.27 -46.38
C PRO A 201 -24.95 -6.61 -45.78
N THR A 202 -24.57 -7.73 -46.41
CA THR A 202 -24.87 -9.09 -45.93
C THR A 202 -24.10 -9.43 -44.65
N PHE A 203 -22.82 -9.07 -44.58
CA PHE A 203 -22.00 -9.30 -43.39
C PHE A 203 -22.45 -8.43 -42.23
N LEU A 204 -22.85 -7.18 -42.47
CA LEU A 204 -23.46 -6.34 -41.44
C LEU A 204 -24.71 -6.98 -40.83
N ARG A 205 -25.59 -7.58 -41.64
CA ARG A 205 -26.75 -8.32 -41.14
C ARG A 205 -26.34 -9.54 -40.32
N LEU A 206 -25.33 -10.29 -40.76
CA LEU A 206 -24.81 -11.44 -40.00
C LEU A 206 -24.21 -11.02 -38.65
N TYR A 207 -23.43 -9.95 -38.60
CA TYR A 207 -22.90 -9.39 -37.36
C TYR A 207 -24.01 -8.90 -36.44
N LEU A 208 -25.06 -8.28 -36.98
CA LEU A 208 -26.24 -7.87 -36.21
C LEU A 208 -26.94 -9.09 -35.60
N VAL A 209 -27.17 -10.15 -36.39
CA VAL A 209 -27.73 -11.42 -35.88
C VAL A 209 -26.84 -12.02 -34.80
N LEU A 210 -25.52 -12.04 -35.00
CA LEU A 210 -24.57 -12.56 -34.01
C LEU A 210 -24.58 -11.73 -32.71
N ALA A 211 -24.70 -10.40 -32.81
CA ALA A 211 -24.87 -9.51 -31.66
C ALA A 211 -26.20 -9.74 -30.93
N LEU A 212 -27.29 -10.00 -31.65
CA LEU A 212 -28.57 -10.35 -31.03
C LEU A 212 -28.51 -11.71 -30.32
N VAL A 213 -27.82 -12.70 -30.91
CA VAL A 213 -27.59 -14.01 -30.29
C VAL A 213 -26.73 -13.87 -29.03
N SER A 214 -25.67 -13.06 -29.06
CA SER A 214 -24.83 -12.82 -27.88
C SER A 214 -25.60 -12.10 -26.76
N ILE A 215 -26.41 -11.10 -27.10
CA ILE A 215 -27.32 -10.42 -26.16
C ILE A 215 -28.34 -11.39 -25.57
N TYR A 216 -28.92 -12.28 -26.39
CA TYR A 216 -29.85 -13.31 -25.93
C TYR A 216 -29.19 -14.26 -24.91
N PHE A 217 -27.98 -14.75 -25.18
CA PHE A 217 -27.23 -15.56 -24.21
C PHE A 217 -26.87 -14.78 -22.96
N MET A 218 -26.54 -13.50 -23.08
CA MET A 218 -26.27 -12.63 -21.93
C MET A 218 -27.53 -12.44 -21.06
N TYR A 219 -28.69 -12.27 -21.68
CA TYR A 219 -29.99 -12.23 -21.00
C TYR A 219 -30.32 -13.56 -20.33
N GLN A 220 -30.14 -14.70 -21.01
CA GLN A 220 -30.32 -16.02 -20.43
C GLN A 220 -29.41 -16.24 -19.22
N ARG A 221 -28.13 -15.87 -19.32
CA ARG A 221 -27.15 -15.98 -18.23
C ARG A 221 -27.53 -15.09 -17.06
N ALA A 222 -27.92 -13.84 -17.31
CA ALA A 222 -28.36 -12.91 -16.27
C ALA A 222 -29.65 -13.40 -15.57
N PHE A 223 -30.61 -13.93 -16.32
CA PHE A 223 -31.84 -14.48 -15.77
C PHE A 223 -31.61 -15.77 -14.98
N ALA A 224 -30.75 -16.66 -15.48
CA ALA A 224 -30.32 -17.85 -14.76
C ALA A 224 -29.62 -17.48 -13.44
N TRP A 225 -28.79 -16.43 -13.46
CA TRP A 225 -28.15 -15.89 -12.27
C TRP A 225 -29.18 -15.34 -11.26
N GLY A 226 -30.17 -14.58 -11.73
CA GLY A 226 -31.27 -14.09 -10.90
C GLY A 226 -32.09 -15.21 -10.26
N LYS A 227 -32.41 -16.27 -11.01
CA LYS A 227 -33.10 -17.47 -10.50
C LYS A 227 -32.26 -18.18 -9.42
N HIS A 228 -30.96 -18.38 -9.67
CA HIS A 228 -30.07 -19.00 -8.70
C HIS A 228 -29.94 -18.16 -7.42
N HIS A 229 -29.92 -16.83 -7.55
CA HIS A 229 -29.86 -15.94 -6.39
C HIS A 229 -31.12 -16.04 -5.53
N ARG A 230 -32.31 -16.04 -6.15
CA ARG A 230 -33.60 -16.22 -5.45
C ARG A 230 -33.74 -17.58 -4.78
N ASN A 231 -33.30 -18.65 -5.43
CA ASN A 231 -33.32 -19.98 -4.83
C ASN A 231 -32.39 -20.05 -3.60
N ARG A 232 -31.24 -19.35 -3.66
CA ARG A 232 -30.30 -19.30 -2.54
C ARG A 232 -30.87 -18.53 -1.35
N THR A 233 -31.55 -17.40 -1.58
CA THR A 233 -32.21 -16.66 -0.49
C THR A 233 -33.30 -17.49 0.18
N TRP A 234 -34.14 -18.17 -0.61
CA TRP A 234 -35.19 -19.06 -0.08
C TRP A 234 -34.61 -20.26 0.71
N PHE A 235 -33.49 -20.82 0.24
CA PHE A 235 -32.77 -21.86 0.99
C PHE A 235 -32.29 -21.37 2.36
N TYR A 236 -31.69 -20.18 2.42
CA TYR A 236 -31.24 -19.63 3.71
C TYR A 236 -32.40 -19.26 4.64
N GLU A 237 -33.49 -18.74 4.09
CA GLU A 237 -34.70 -18.43 4.85
C GLU A 237 -35.32 -19.70 5.44
N SER A 238 -35.45 -20.77 4.66
CA SER A 238 -35.90 -22.07 5.18
C SER A 238 -34.93 -22.73 6.18
N LEU A 239 -33.62 -22.45 6.09
CA LEU A 239 -32.65 -22.89 7.12
C LEU A 239 -32.84 -22.14 8.44
N VAL A 240 -33.14 -20.84 8.37
CA VAL A 240 -33.43 -20.03 9.56
C VAL A 240 -34.72 -20.53 10.22
N GLU A 241 -35.78 -20.77 9.45
CA GLU A 241 -37.05 -21.31 9.96
C GLU A 241 -36.86 -22.70 10.61
N LYS A 242 -36.16 -23.63 9.94
CA LYS A 242 -35.83 -24.94 10.53
C LYS A 242 -34.98 -24.83 11.79
N ARG A 243 -34.06 -23.86 11.85
CA ARG A 243 -33.26 -23.60 13.05
C ARG A 243 -34.16 -23.13 14.18
N GLU A 244 -35.12 -22.25 13.92
CA GLU A 244 -36.07 -21.77 14.93
C GLU A 244 -36.94 -22.91 15.46
N GLU A 245 -37.48 -23.76 14.58
CA GLU A 245 -38.23 -24.97 14.97
C GLU A 245 -37.38 -25.93 15.82
N LEU A 246 -36.13 -26.17 15.42
CA LEU A 246 -35.19 -26.99 16.18
C LEU A 246 -34.85 -26.37 17.55
N MET A 247 -34.71 -25.03 17.61
CA MET A 247 -34.43 -24.34 18.86
C MET A 247 -35.65 -24.34 19.78
N GLU A 248 -36.87 -24.25 19.24
CA GLU A 248 -38.10 -24.34 20.03
C GLU A 248 -38.26 -25.74 20.63
N THR A 249 -38.05 -26.79 19.83
CA THR A 249 -38.07 -28.18 20.31
C THR A 249 -36.96 -28.43 21.34
N TYR A 250 -35.75 -27.92 21.11
CA TYR A 250 -34.66 -27.97 22.09
C TYR A 250 -35.05 -27.27 23.41
N MET A 251 -35.60 -26.05 23.36
CA MET A 251 -36.01 -25.32 24.55
C MET A 251 -37.12 -26.05 25.32
N ARG A 252 -38.07 -26.66 24.61
CA ARG A 252 -39.14 -27.49 25.20
C ARG A 252 -38.57 -28.70 25.96
N HIS A 253 -37.51 -29.32 25.43
CA HIS A 253 -36.89 -30.51 26.02
C HIS A 253 -35.59 -30.25 26.79
N ARG A 254 -35.20 -28.99 26.97
CA ARG A 254 -33.92 -28.59 27.56
C ARG A 254 -33.66 -29.25 28.91
N LYS A 255 -34.64 -29.23 29.81
CA LYS A 255 -34.52 -29.83 31.15
C LYS A 255 -34.23 -31.34 31.08
N VAL A 256 -34.90 -32.05 30.17
CA VAL A 256 -34.69 -33.49 29.97
C VAL A 256 -33.28 -33.76 29.45
N VAL A 257 -32.82 -32.97 28.46
CA VAL A 257 -31.46 -33.07 27.94
C VAL A 257 -30.43 -32.80 29.02
N GLU A 258 -30.57 -31.71 29.79
CA GLU A 258 -29.69 -31.39 30.92
C GLU A 258 -29.65 -32.53 31.95
N THR A 259 -30.81 -33.08 32.34
CA THR A 259 -30.83 -34.23 33.27
C THR A 259 -30.18 -35.48 32.69
N SER A 260 -30.32 -35.73 31.37
CA SER A 260 -29.68 -36.87 30.71
C SER A 260 -28.16 -36.72 30.62
N VAL A 261 -27.66 -35.49 30.41
CA VAL A 261 -26.22 -35.19 30.40
C VAL A 261 -25.64 -35.33 31.80
N VAL A 262 -26.35 -34.83 32.82
CA VAL A 262 -25.96 -35.00 34.23
C VAL A 262 -25.96 -36.47 34.61
N ALA A 263 -27.00 -37.24 34.24
CA ALA A 263 -27.05 -38.68 34.47
C ALA A 263 -25.90 -39.41 33.77
N ALA A 264 -25.61 -39.08 32.50
CA ALA A 264 -24.47 -39.64 31.78
C ALA A 264 -23.12 -39.28 32.41
N ALA A 265 -22.97 -38.04 32.91
CA ALA A 265 -21.78 -37.61 33.62
C ALA A 265 -21.60 -38.37 34.94
N ILE A 266 -22.68 -38.59 35.70
CA ILE A 266 -22.64 -39.40 36.93
C ILE A 266 -22.25 -40.85 36.60
N VAL A 267 -22.84 -41.44 35.56
CA VAL A 267 -22.48 -42.80 35.10
C VAL A 267 -21.01 -42.87 34.67
N LEU A 268 -20.50 -41.85 33.97
CA LEU A 268 -19.09 -41.77 33.60
C LEU A 268 -18.17 -41.64 34.80
N ILE A 269 -18.53 -40.84 35.82
CA ILE A 269 -17.78 -40.71 37.06
C ILE A 269 -17.76 -42.05 37.80
N ALA A 270 -18.92 -42.68 38.00
CA ALA A 270 -19.01 -44.00 38.63
C ALA A 270 -18.22 -45.07 37.85
N ALA A 271 -18.25 -45.05 36.50
CA ALA A 271 -17.45 -45.94 35.67
C ALA A 271 -15.94 -45.63 35.69
N SER A 272 -15.54 -44.45 36.18
CA SER A 272 -14.15 -44.04 36.35
C SER A 272 -13.60 -44.31 37.75
N GLU A 273 -14.46 -44.57 38.75
CA GLU A 273 -14.03 -44.95 40.09
C GLU A 273 -13.17 -46.22 40.01
N GLY A 274 -11.88 -46.09 40.32
CA GLY A 274 -10.90 -47.18 40.27
C GLY A 274 -9.99 -47.17 39.03
N LYS A 275 -10.22 -46.30 38.04
CA LYS A 275 -9.27 -46.11 36.94
C LYS A 275 -8.11 -45.21 37.36
N VAL A 276 -6.89 -45.67 37.16
CA VAL A 276 -5.66 -44.88 37.41
C VAL A 276 -5.13 -44.37 36.06
N GLU A 277 -4.42 -43.24 36.03
CA GLU A 277 -3.82 -42.68 34.80
C GLU A 277 -2.88 -43.67 34.09
N SER A 278 -2.34 -44.66 34.82
CA SER A 278 -1.53 -45.75 34.28
C SER A 278 -2.32 -46.85 33.57
N ASP A 279 -3.66 -46.85 33.63
CA ASP A 279 -4.47 -47.89 32.98
C ASP A 279 -4.39 -47.77 31.44
N PRO A 280 -4.19 -48.87 30.71
CA PRO A 280 -4.10 -48.83 29.26
C PRO A 280 -5.44 -48.39 28.66
N VAL A 281 -5.39 -47.44 27.72
CA VAL A 281 -6.56 -47.03 26.93
C VAL A 281 -7.04 -48.23 26.12
N VAL A 282 -8.13 -48.87 26.56
CA VAL A 282 -8.77 -49.94 25.80
C VAL A 282 -9.54 -49.29 24.64
N PRO A 283 -9.10 -49.43 23.38
CA PRO A 283 -9.89 -48.93 22.26
C PRO A 283 -11.21 -49.68 22.24
N VAL A 284 -12.31 -48.94 22.09
CA VAL A 284 -13.63 -49.54 21.93
C VAL A 284 -13.56 -50.48 20.73
N LYS A 285 -13.85 -51.77 20.92
CA LYS A 285 -13.90 -52.74 19.81
C LYS A 285 -14.86 -52.15 18.78
N PRO A 286 -14.42 -51.85 17.54
CA PRO A 286 -15.29 -51.23 16.56
C PRO A 286 -16.51 -52.13 16.40
N GLY A 287 -17.69 -51.62 16.78
CA GLY A 287 -18.93 -52.32 16.52
C GLY A 287 -18.98 -52.62 15.03
N ARG A 288 -19.24 -53.88 14.64
CA ARG A 288 -19.59 -54.21 13.25
C ARG A 288 -20.96 -53.59 12.98
N HIS A 289 -21.00 -52.28 12.79
CA HIS A 289 -22.16 -51.51 12.37
C HIS A 289 -21.90 -50.87 11.02
N PHE A 290 -21.04 -51.47 10.19
CA PHE A 290 -21.14 -51.28 8.76
C PHE A 290 -22.16 -52.30 8.25
N ARG A 291 -23.46 -51.95 8.36
CA ARG A 291 -24.37 -52.36 7.29
C ARG A 291 -23.79 -51.67 6.05
N THR A 292 -23.26 -52.49 5.15
CA THR A 292 -22.67 -52.13 3.87
C THR A 292 -23.15 -50.77 3.39
N VAL A 293 -22.35 -49.72 3.64
CA VAL A 293 -22.55 -48.45 2.94
C VAL A 293 -22.16 -48.77 1.51
N GLN A 294 -23.13 -49.16 0.69
CA GLN A 294 -22.91 -49.27 -0.75
C GLN A 294 -22.72 -47.83 -1.23
N PRO A 295 -21.51 -47.43 -1.67
CA PRO A 295 -21.39 -46.15 -2.33
C PRO A 295 -22.31 -46.16 -3.57
N PRO A 296 -23.08 -45.09 -3.82
CA PRO A 296 -23.90 -44.99 -5.02
C PRO A 296 -23.01 -45.18 -6.27
N LYS A 297 -23.50 -45.99 -7.22
CA LYS A 297 -22.69 -46.58 -8.32
C LYS A 297 -22.00 -45.58 -9.24
N ASP A 298 -22.41 -44.31 -9.27
CA ASP A 298 -22.21 -43.48 -10.46
C ASP A 298 -21.36 -42.21 -10.29
N HIS A 299 -20.62 -42.02 -9.20
CA HIS A 299 -19.96 -40.71 -9.04
C HIS A 299 -18.63 -40.50 -9.74
N PHE A 300 -17.77 -41.50 -9.97
CA PHE A 300 -16.49 -41.20 -10.65
C PHE A 300 -15.97 -42.36 -11.50
N SER A 301 -16.15 -42.27 -12.81
CA SER A 301 -15.26 -42.91 -13.77
C SER A 301 -13.95 -42.11 -13.80
N ILE A 302 -12.94 -42.58 -13.07
CA ILE A 302 -11.58 -42.07 -13.23
C ILE A 302 -11.09 -42.61 -14.57
N VAL A 303 -11.19 -41.81 -15.63
CA VAL A 303 -10.46 -42.07 -16.87
C VAL A 303 -9.02 -41.71 -16.58
N ALA A 304 -8.25 -42.70 -16.12
CA ALA A 304 -6.81 -42.60 -16.09
C ALA A 304 -6.35 -42.48 -17.56
N GLY A 305 -5.86 -41.29 -17.93
CA GLY A 305 -5.17 -41.08 -19.19
C GLY A 305 -3.86 -41.87 -19.21
N GLY A 306 -3.65 -42.60 -20.31
CA GLY A 306 -2.47 -43.42 -20.57
C GLY A 306 -2.76 -44.37 -21.72
#